data_AF-A0A087YLC2-F1
#
_entry.id   AF-A0A087YLC2-F1
#
_cell.length_a   1.000
_cell.length_b   1.000
_cell.length_c   1.000
_cell.angle_alpha   90.00
_cell.angle_beta   90.00
_cell.angle_gamma   90.00
#
_symmetry.space_group_name_H-M   'P 1'
#
loop_
_entity.id
_entity.type
_entity.pdbx_description
1 polymer ?
#
loop_
_entity_poly.entity_id
_entity_poly.type
_entity_poly.pdbx_seq_one_letter_code
_entity_poly.pdbx_strand_id
1 'polypeptide(L)'
;MPFIHNVNGYSATVSPTYNSQQLFLKMSHAVPSEKPSNPENPRVFFDVDIDGEKAGRIVLELFADVTPKTAENFRALCTGEKGIGKSTGKPLHFKGCPFHRIIKKFMIQGGDFSNHNGTGGESIYGEKFEDENFHYKHDKVGLLSMANAGANTNGSQFFITTVPTPHLDGKHVVFGQVLKGIGVVKMLESVETTEDTPIKPCIVADCGEHKDGDSWGATPDDGTGDAHPDFPEDSDIDFKDLDKVVSTAEDVKNIGNVMFKNQDWTAAVKKYKKALRYLDMSGNLVEDEEEHRKLEPTAVSCFLNMAACNLKLQLWQEALESCDEALELNQENTKALFRRAQAWQGLKEYNKALGDLKKAQGIAPEDKAIINEMKKVQLKIQEEKEKEKKIYAKMFA
;
A
#
# COMPACT_ATOMS: atom_id res chain seq x y z
N MET A 1 -91.58 18.72 -8.13
CA MET A 1 -91.98 17.30 -8.08
C MET A 1 -92.19 16.82 -9.51
N PRO A 2 -91.79 15.60 -9.94
CA PRO A 2 -90.87 14.61 -9.35
C PRO A 2 -89.76 14.06 -10.31
N PHE A 3 -88.80 13.30 -9.72
CA PHE A 3 -88.07 12.08 -10.17
C PHE A 3 -87.31 12.03 -11.53
N ILE A 4 -85.96 12.04 -11.59
CA ILE A 4 -84.93 10.95 -11.42
C ILE A 4 -84.81 9.96 -12.62
N HIS A 5 -83.70 9.99 -13.39
CA HIS A 5 -82.58 8.99 -13.39
C HIS A 5 -81.50 9.21 -14.48
N ASN A 6 -80.24 8.96 -14.07
CA ASN A 6 -78.92 8.85 -14.76
C ASN A 6 -78.93 8.08 -16.12
N VAL A 7 -77.91 8.12 -17.01
CA VAL A 7 -76.46 7.83 -16.79
C VAL A 7 -75.58 8.24 -18.01
N ASN A 8 -74.26 8.35 -17.74
CA ASN A 8 -73.07 8.19 -18.62
C ASN A 8 -72.39 9.44 -19.21
N GLY A 9 -71.53 10.06 -18.39
CA GLY A 9 -70.38 10.84 -18.85
C GLY A 9 -69.12 9.96 -18.89
N TYR A 10 -68.48 9.89 -20.05
CA TYR A 10 -67.12 9.38 -20.20
C TYR A 10 -66.13 10.39 -19.61
N SER A 11 -65.39 10.01 -18.57
CA SER A 11 -64.18 10.71 -18.11
C SER A 11 -63.02 9.73 -18.25
N ALA A 12 -62.09 10.05 -19.14
CA ALA A 12 -60.85 9.29 -19.30
C ALA A 12 -59.92 9.59 -18.12
N THR A 13 -59.82 8.66 -17.19
CA THR A 13 -58.77 8.65 -16.16
C THR A 13 -57.47 8.14 -16.78
N VAL A 14 -56.48 9.01 -16.90
CA VAL A 14 -55.10 8.62 -17.20
C VAL A 14 -54.47 8.12 -15.89
N SER A 15 -54.19 6.82 -15.82
CA SER A 15 -53.47 6.18 -14.72
C SER A 15 -51.99 6.59 -14.73
N PRO A 16 -51.38 7.02 -13.60
CA PRO A 16 -49.95 7.21 -13.50
C PRO A 16 -49.30 5.94 -12.97
N THR A 17 -48.97 4.99 -13.84
CA THR A 17 -48.09 3.87 -13.51
C THR A 17 -47.17 3.62 -14.69
N TYR A 18 -45.87 3.50 -14.42
CA TYR A 18 -44.71 3.52 -15.34
C TYR A 18 -44.11 4.90 -15.62
N ASN A 19 -43.41 5.50 -14.64
CA ASN A 19 -42.12 6.16 -14.96
C ASN A 19 -41.27 6.67 -13.78
N SER A 20 -41.63 6.47 -12.51
CA SER A 20 -40.83 7.01 -11.40
C SER A 20 -39.63 6.13 -11.03
N GLN A 21 -39.67 4.81 -11.25
CA GLN A 21 -38.56 3.90 -10.93
C GLN A 21 -37.43 3.88 -11.98
N GLN A 22 -37.72 4.18 -13.26
CA GLN A 22 -36.69 4.24 -14.30
C GLN A 22 -35.89 5.55 -14.30
N LEU A 23 -36.43 6.64 -13.72
CA LEU A 23 -35.73 7.92 -13.64
C LEU A 23 -34.70 7.97 -12.51
N PHE A 24 -34.86 7.16 -11.45
CA PHE A 24 -33.88 7.04 -10.36
C PHE A 24 -32.59 6.31 -10.75
N LEU A 25 -32.59 5.56 -11.86
CA LEU A 25 -31.45 4.74 -12.28
C LEU A 25 -30.36 5.49 -13.08
N LYS A 26 -30.51 6.80 -13.33
CA LYS A 26 -29.55 7.60 -14.10
C LYS A 26 -28.73 8.61 -13.29
N MET A 27 -28.90 8.65 -11.97
CA MET A 27 -28.03 9.44 -11.12
C MET A 27 -26.99 8.53 -10.50
N SER A 28 -25.74 8.73 -10.90
CA SER A 28 -24.57 8.17 -10.21
C SER A 28 -24.41 8.88 -8.86
N HIS A 29 -24.34 8.12 -7.78
CA HIS A 29 -24.18 8.56 -6.40
C HIS A 29 -22.72 8.50 -5.99
N ALA A 30 -22.35 9.33 -5.01
CA ALA A 30 -21.06 9.20 -4.34
C ALA A 30 -21.03 7.91 -3.52
N VAL A 31 -19.85 7.29 -3.39
CA VAL A 31 -19.71 6.09 -2.55
C VAL A 31 -19.78 6.49 -1.07
N PRO A 32 -20.51 5.75 -0.21
CA PRO A 32 -20.59 6.05 1.22
C PRO A 32 -19.19 6.20 1.84
N SER A 33 -19.01 7.20 2.72
CA SER A 33 -17.76 7.41 3.43
C SER A 33 -17.52 6.38 4.53
N GLU A 34 -18.61 5.81 5.06
CA GLU A 34 -18.58 4.79 6.11
C GLU A 34 -17.98 3.47 5.60
N LYS A 35 -17.30 2.77 6.50
CA LYS A 35 -16.60 1.51 6.25
C LYS A 35 -16.88 0.54 7.41
N PRO A 36 -17.69 -0.52 7.22
CA PRO A 36 -18.46 -0.82 6.01
C PRO A 36 -19.61 0.17 5.77
N SER A 37 -20.09 0.24 4.53
CA SER A 37 -21.27 1.04 4.16
C SER A 37 -22.58 0.39 4.62
N ASN A 38 -22.60 -0.93 4.72
CA ASN A 38 -23.71 -1.71 5.25
C ASN A 38 -23.14 -2.92 6.02
N PRO A 39 -23.49 -3.14 7.30
CA PRO A 39 -22.95 -4.25 8.08
C PRO A 39 -23.32 -5.63 7.53
N GLU A 40 -24.42 -5.74 6.76
CA GLU A 40 -24.87 -7.00 6.15
C GLU A 40 -24.13 -7.32 4.83
N ASN A 41 -23.34 -6.38 4.30
CA ASN A 41 -22.58 -6.61 3.09
C ASN A 41 -21.47 -7.66 3.31
N PRO A 42 -21.28 -8.60 2.37
CA PRO A 42 -20.19 -9.55 2.45
C PRO A 42 -18.83 -8.86 2.51
N ARG A 43 -17.92 -9.43 3.29
CA ARG A 43 -16.52 -9.04 3.31
C ARG A 43 -15.68 -10.18 2.77
N VAL A 44 -14.65 -9.86 2.00
CA VAL A 44 -13.68 -10.83 1.49
C VAL A 44 -12.28 -10.32 1.72
N PHE A 45 -11.28 -11.19 1.63
CA PHE A 45 -9.89 -10.81 1.80
C PHE A 45 -9.00 -11.36 0.69
N PHE A 46 -7.88 -10.66 0.48
CA PHE A 46 -6.72 -11.12 -0.26
C PHE A 46 -5.49 -11.05 0.65
N ASP A 47 -4.81 -12.16 0.84
CA ASP A 47 -3.42 -12.17 1.30
C ASP A 47 -2.52 -11.99 0.08
N VAL A 48 -1.70 -10.95 0.08
CA VAL A 48 -0.90 -10.56 -1.07
C VAL A 48 0.56 -10.89 -0.82
N ASP A 49 1.20 -11.51 -1.81
CA ASP A 49 2.65 -11.67 -1.88
C ASP A 49 3.22 -10.77 -3.00
N ILE A 50 4.36 -10.14 -2.73
CA ILE A 50 5.17 -9.40 -3.71
C ILE A 50 6.56 -10.04 -3.71
N ASP A 51 7.01 -10.49 -4.88
CA ASP A 51 8.32 -11.14 -5.05
C ASP A 51 8.50 -12.38 -4.15
N GLY A 52 7.41 -13.09 -3.85
CA GLY A 52 7.40 -14.25 -2.97
C GLY A 52 7.45 -13.93 -1.47
N GLU A 53 7.40 -12.64 -1.10
CA GLU A 53 7.30 -12.21 0.29
C GLU A 53 5.88 -11.73 0.61
N LYS A 54 5.37 -12.08 1.80
CA LYS A 54 4.09 -11.59 2.30
C LYS A 54 4.12 -10.06 2.42
N ALA A 55 3.25 -9.40 1.65
CA ALA A 55 3.07 -7.96 1.67
C ALA A 55 1.96 -7.54 2.65
N GLY A 56 0.96 -8.39 2.88
CA GLY A 56 -0.10 -8.16 3.85
C GLY A 56 -1.48 -8.53 3.33
N ARG A 57 -2.51 -8.25 4.14
CA ARG A 57 -3.92 -8.54 3.82
C ARG A 57 -4.67 -7.29 3.35
N ILE A 58 -5.46 -7.43 2.30
CA ILE A 58 -6.48 -6.46 1.87
C ILE A 58 -7.85 -7.05 2.24
N VAL A 59 -8.66 -6.31 2.99
CA VAL A 59 -10.06 -6.68 3.27
C VAL A 59 -10.99 -5.75 2.51
N LEU A 60 -11.92 -6.33 1.75
CA LEU A 60 -12.83 -5.66 0.83
C LEU A 60 -14.27 -5.86 1.31
N GLU A 61 -15.06 -4.79 1.33
CA GLU A 61 -16.52 -4.85 1.36
C GLU A 61 -17.04 -5.04 -0.07
N LEU A 62 -18.05 -5.87 -0.24
CA LEU A 62 -18.79 -6.03 -1.49
C LEU A 62 -20.19 -5.45 -1.34
N PHE A 63 -20.56 -4.50 -2.20
CA PHE A 63 -21.86 -3.81 -2.17
C PHE A 63 -22.99 -4.71 -2.67
N ALA A 64 -23.30 -5.78 -1.93
CA ALA A 64 -24.33 -6.75 -2.29
C ALA A 64 -25.75 -6.17 -2.21
N ASP A 65 -25.94 -5.13 -1.41
CA ASP A 65 -27.18 -4.34 -1.35
C ASP A 65 -27.44 -3.50 -2.61
N VAL A 66 -26.41 -3.17 -3.39
CA VAL A 66 -26.52 -2.34 -4.61
C VAL A 66 -26.25 -3.14 -5.89
N THR A 67 -25.26 -4.02 -5.87
CA THR A 67 -24.80 -4.86 -7.00
C THR A 67 -24.70 -6.34 -6.58
N PRO A 68 -25.83 -6.99 -6.23
CA PRO A 68 -25.83 -8.35 -5.68
C PRO A 68 -25.20 -9.40 -6.59
N LYS A 69 -25.40 -9.33 -7.92
CA LYS A 69 -24.82 -10.32 -8.85
C LYS A 69 -23.31 -10.12 -8.98
N THR A 70 -22.86 -8.86 -9.06
CA THR A 70 -21.44 -8.53 -9.16
C THR A 70 -20.70 -8.90 -7.87
N ALA A 71 -21.31 -8.61 -6.71
CA ALA A 71 -20.81 -9.00 -5.40
C ALA A 71 -20.73 -10.53 -5.23
N GLU A 72 -21.79 -11.28 -5.55
CA GLU A 72 -21.79 -12.75 -5.44
C GLU A 72 -20.78 -13.40 -6.38
N ASN A 73 -20.60 -12.87 -7.60
CA ASN A 73 -19.54 -13.32 -8.49
C ASN A 73 -18.16 -13.22 -7.84
N PHE A 74 -17.84 -12.04 -7.30
CA PHE A 74 -16.55 -11.80 -6.67
C PHE A 74 -16.35 -12.62 -5.39
N ARG A 75 -17.37 -12.68 -4.52
CA ARG A 75 -17.34 -13.48 -3.28
C ARG A 75 -17.04 -14.94 -3.58
N ALA A 76 -17.75 -15.54 -4.52
CA ALA A 76 -17.57 -16.93 -4.90
C ALA A 76 -16.21 -17.20 -5.56
N LEU A 77 -15.66 -16.23 -6.31
CA LEU A 77 -14.30 -16.31 -6.84
C LEU A 77 -13.23 -16.15 -5.75
N CYS A 78 -13.52 -15.48 -4.64
CA CYS A 78 -12.64 -15.48 -3.46
C CYS A 78 -12.67 -16.82 -2.71
N THR A 79 -13.81 -17.51 -2.63
CA THR A 79 -13.94 -18.79 -1.91
C THR A 79 -13.58 -20.01 -2.75
N GLY A 80 -13.65 -19.91 -4.07
CA GLY A 80 -13.45 -21.04 -4.98
C GLY A 80 -14.61 -22.05 -5.00
N GLU A 81 -15.75 -21.73 -4.37
CA GLU A 81 -16.82 -22.70 -4.08
C GLU A 81 -17.55 -23.23 -5.32
N LYS A 82 -17.44 -22.54 -6.47
CA LYS A 82 -18.16 -22.89 -7.71
C LYS A 82 -17.39 -23.88 -8.59
N GLY A 83 -16.24 -24.38 -8.13
CA GLY A 83 -15.50 -25.46 -8.79
C GLY A 83 -14.76 -25.01 -10.05
N ILE A 84 -14.88 -25.78 -11.14
CA ILE A 84 -14.14 -25.55 -12.38
C ILE A 84 -15.00 -24.76 -13.36
N GLY A 85 -14.42 -23.70 -13.91
CA GLY A 85 -15.03 -22.86 -14.92
C GLY A 85 -15.19 -23.59 -16.26
N LYS A 86 -16.33 -23.37 -16.92
CA LYS A 86 -16.73 -24.16 -18.10
C LYS A 86 -15.96 -23.72 -19.35
N SER A 87 -15.67 -22.43 -19.48
CA SER A 87 -14.99 -21.88 -20.66
C SER A 87 -13.48 -22.00 -20.55
N THR A 88 -12.92 -21.84 -19.36
CA THR A 88 -11.46 -21.85 -19.13
C THR A 88 -10.91 -23.22 -18.74
N GLY A 89 -11.74 -24.10 -18.16
CA GLY A 89 -11.30 -25.37 -17.58
C GLY A 89 -10.40 -25.21 -16.36
N LYS A 90 -10.35 -24.02 -15.76
CA LYS A 90 -9.55 -23.68 -14.57
C LYS A 90 -10.47 -23.51 -13.34
N PRO A 91 -9.95 -23.63 -12.11
CA PRO A 91 -10.73 -23.31 -10.91
C PRO A 91 -11.26 -21.86 -10.96
N LEU A 92 -12.54 -21.67 -10.63
CA LEU A 92 -13.17 -20.36 -10.42
C LEU A 92 -12.69 -19.78 -9.09
N HIS A 93 -11.41 -19.42 -9.00
CA HIS A 93 -10.77 -19.05 -7.74
C HIS A 93 -9.63 -18.05 -7.96
N PHE A 94 -9.56 -17.00 -7.13
CA PHE A 94 -8.49 -16.00 -7.20
C PHE A 94 -7.18 -16.43 -6.55
N LYS A 95 -7.14 -17.50 -5.75
CA LYS A 95 -5.91 -17.98 -5.12
C LYS A 95 -4.85 -18.33 -6.18
N GLY A 96 -3.69 -17.69 -6.08
CA GLY A 96 -2.58 -17.78 -7.03
C GLY A 96 -2.70 -16.83 -8.24
N CYS A 97 -3.77 -16.05 -8.35
CA CYS A 97 -3.95 -15.11 -9.46
C CYS A 97 -3.03 -13.89 -9.31
N PRO A 98 -2.35 -13.44 -10.39
CA PRO A 98 -1.54 -12.23 -10.34
C PRO A 98 -2.36 -10.95 -10.50
N PHE A 99 -1.81 -9.86 -9.95
CA PHE A 99 -2.03 -8.51 -10.44
C PHE A 99 -1.17 -8.31 -11.69
N HIS A 100 -1.78 -8.47 -12.87
CA HIS A 100 -1.06 -8.52 -14.15
C HIS A 100 -0.87 -7.13 -14.77
N ARG A 101 -1.56 -6.10 -14.25
CA ARG A 101 -1.47 -4.72 -14.75
C ARG A 101 -1.60 -3.73 -13.60
N ILE A 102 -0.61 -2.86 -13.43
CA ILE A 102 -0.50 -1.87 -12.36
C ILE A 102 -0.10 -0.54 -12.99
N ILE A 103 -0.90 0.50 -12.75
CA ILE A 103 -0.63 1.85 -13.24
C ILE A 103 -0.63 2.80 -12.06
N LYS A 104 0.55 3.36 -11.79
CA LYS A 104 0.76 4.33 -10.72
C LYS A 104 -0.12 5.57 -10.92
N LYS A 105 -0.76 6.03 -9.84
CA LYS A 105 -1.75 7.10 -9.80
C LYS A 105 -2.97 6.81 -10.69
N PHE A 106 -3.38 5.55 -10.76
CA PHE A 106 -4.59 5.13 -11.45
C PHE A 106 -5.26 3.94 -10.75
N MET A 107 -4.73 2.73 -10.93
CA MET A 107 -5.34 1.50 -10.41
C MET A 107 -4.38 0.30 -10.44
N ILE A 108 -4.74 -0.75 -9.70
CA ILE A 108 -4.14 -2.09 -9.76
C ILE A 108 -5.18 -3.09 -10.26
N GLN A 109 -4.85 -3.91 -11.26
CA GLN A 109 -5.78 -4.81 -11.94
C GLN A 109 -5.33 -6.27 -11.82
N GLY A 110 -6.29 -7.14 -11.51
CA GLY A 110 -6.10 -8.58 -11.34
C GLY A 110 -7.30 -9.38 -11.83
N GLY A 111 -7.39 -10.65 -11.41
CA GLY A 111 -8.56 -11.51 -11.62
C GLY A 111 -8.59 -12.31 -12.93
N ASP A 112 -7.53 -12.26 -13.75
CA ASP A 112 -7.34 -13.24 -14.83
C ASP A 112 -6.65 -14.48 -14.27
N PHE A 113 -7.45 -15.37 -13.68
CA PHE A 113 -6.97 -16.63 -13.09
C PHE A 113 -6.60 -17.69 -14.14
N SER A 114 -6.81 -17.43 -15.44
CA SER A 114 -6.66 -18.44 -16.49
C SER A 114 -5.43 -18.24 -17.37
N ASN A 115 -5.25 -17.02 -17.89
CA ASN A 115 -4.15 -16.65 -18.78
C ASN A 115 -3.15 -15.71 -18.10
N HIS A 116 -3.52 -15.14 -16.94
CA HIS A 116 -2.65 -14.33 -16.09
C HIS A 116 -2.10 -13.05 -16.74
N ASN A 117 -2.73 -12.57 -17.82
CA ASN A 117 -2.22 -11.46 -18.63
C ASN A 117 -3.31 -10.49 -19.12
N GLY A 118 -4.55 -10.65 -18.64
CA GLY A 118 -5.68 -9.78 -18.97
C GLY A 118 -6.51 -10.27 -20.15
N THR A 119 -6.14 -11.37 -20.80
CA THR A 119 -6.88 -11.92 -21.96
C THR A 119 -7.90 -12.99 -21.57
N GLY A 120 -7.89 -13.45 -20.32
CA GLY A 120 -8.73 -14.55 -19.85
C GLY A 120 -9.69 -14.18 -18.72
N GLY A 121 -10.06 -15.21 -17.95
CA GLY A 121 -11.02 -15.16 -16.86
C GLY A 121 -12.45 -15.43 -17.33
N GLU A 122 -13.28 -15.94 -16.42
CA GLU A 122 -14.72 -16.11 -16.62
C GLU A 122 -15.45 -15.88 -15.30
N SER A 123 -16.74 -15.53 -15.38
CA SER A 123 -17.59 -15.34 -14.21
C SER A 123 -18.16 -16.67 -13.71
N ILE A 124 -18.74 -16.66 -12.51
CA ILE A 124 -19.49 -17.82 -12.00
C ILE A 124 -20.78 -18.09 -12.78
N TYR A 125 -21.21 -17.16 -13.63
CA TYR A 125 -22.43 -17.25 -14.45
C TYR A 125 -22.17 -17.71 -15.89
N GLY A 126 -20.90 -17.90 -16.27
CA GLY A 126 -20.45 -18.17 -17.64
C GLY A 126 -19.31 -17.24 -18.04
N GLU A 127 -18.93 -17.24 -19.33
CA GLU A 127 -17.78 -16.46 -19.82
C GLU A 127 -17.89 -14.97 -19.47
N LYS A 128 -19.08 -14.38 -19.68
CA LYS A 128 -19.37 -12.96 -19.43
C LYS A 128 -20.75 -12.77 -18.80
N PHE A 129 -20.94 -11.66 -18.09
CA PHE A 129 -22.24 -11.17 -17.61
C PHE A 129 -22.41 -9.65 -17.78
N GLU A 130 -23.66 -9.20 -17.68
CA GLU A 130 -24.08 -7.81 -17.93
C GLU A 130 -23.55 -6.81 -16.89
N ASP A 131 -23.51 -5.53 -17.27
CA ASP A 131 -23.29 -4.43 -16.34
C ASP A 131 -24.54 -4.28 -15.46
N GLU A 132 -24.42 -4.62 -14.17
CA GLU A 132 -25.59 -4.68 -13.28
C GLU A 132 -26.22 -3.30 -13.04
N ASN A 133 -25.39 -2.29 -12.73
CA ASN A 133 -25.73 -0.88 -12.74
C ASN A 133 -24.47 -0.01 -12.63
N PHE A 134 -24.62 1.30 -12.80
CA PHE A 134 -23.56 2.30 -12.57
C PHE A 134 -23.96 3.24 -11.42
N HIS A 135 -24.49 2.66 -10.32
CA HIS A 135 -25.02 3.44 -9.21
C HIS A 135 -23.95 4.30 -8.54
N TYR A 136 -22.73 3.78 -8.35
CA TYR A 136 -21.64 4.49 -7.69
C TYR A 136 -20.62 5.07 -8.68
N LYS A 137 -20.05 6.23 -8.30
CA LYS A 137 -18.92 6.88 -9.00
C LYS A 137 -17.57 6.34 -8.54
N HIS A 138 -16.57 6.52 -9.39
CA HIS A 138 -15.17 6.28 -9.04
C HIS A 138 -14.55 7.53 -8.39
N ASP A 139 -15.10 7.96 -7.25
CA ASP A 139 -14.84 9.27 -6.65
C ASP A 139 -13.73 9.28 -5.57
N LYS A 140 -13.24 8.11 -5.15
CA LYS A 140 -12.22 7.98 -4.10
C LYS A 140 -11.26 6.82 -4.35
N VAL A 141 -10.17 6.82 -3.58
CA VAL A 141 -9.18 5.74 -3.52
C VAL A 141 -9.77 4.48 -2.86
N GLY A 142 -9.34 3.30 -3.32
CA GLY A 142 -9.71 2.03 -2.72
C GLY A 142 -11.09 1.51 -3.15
N LEU A 143 -11.67 2.00 -4.23
CA LEU A 143 -12.87 1.43 -4.83
C LEU A 143 -12.53 0.19 -5.67
N LEU A 144 -13.33 -0.87 -5.50
CA LEU A 144 -13.27 -2.11 -6.26
C LEU A 144 -14.29 -2.07 -7.39
N SER A 145 -13.83 -2.32 -8.62
CA SER A 145 -14.64 -2.15 -9.83
C SER A 145 -14.30 -3.19 -10.91
N MET A 146 -15.27 -3.54 -11.74
CA MET A 146 -15.12 -4.59 -12.76
C MET A 146 -14.29 -4.10 -13.94
N ALA A 147 -13.28 -4.87 -14.34
CA ALA A 147 -12.65 -4.69 -15.64
C ALA A 147 -13.51 -5.36 -16.73
N ASN A 148 -13.62 -4.71 -17.89
CA ASN A 148 -14.40 -5.21 -19.03
C ASN A 148 -13.75 -4.80 -20.37
N ALA A 149 -14.22 -5.41 -21.46
CA ALA A 149 -13.82 -5.12 -22.84
C ALA A 149 -14.96 -4.42 -23.61
N GLY A 150 -15.68 -3.52 -22.92
CA GLY A 150 -16.90 -2.88 -23.41
C GLY A 150 -18.15 -3.30 -22.62
N ALA A 151 -19.28 -2.69 -22.96
CA ALA A 151 -20.54 -2.89 -22.23
C ALA A 151 -20.92 -4.38 -22.14
N ASN A 152 -21.38 -4.80 -20.97
CA ASN A 152 -21.87 -6.16 -20.68
C ASN A 152 -20.83 -7.27 -20.91
N THR A 153 -19.54 -6.99 -20.65
CA THR A 153 -18.46 -7.97 -20.77
C THR A 153 -17.72 -8.22 -19.46
N ASN A 154 -18.44 -8.16 -18.34
CA ASN A 154 -17.88 -8.47 -17.03
C ASN A 154 -17.54 -9.96 -16.93
N GLY A 155 -16.36 -10.30 -16.41
CA GLY A 155 -15.91 -11.68 -16.19
C GLY A 155 -15.46 -11.87 -14.74
N SER A 156 -14.18 -12.20 -14.54
CA SER A 156 -13.55 -12.26 -13.22
C SER A 156 -12.56 -11.13 -12.95
N GLN A 157 -12.13 -10.40 -13.98
CA GLN A 157 -11.14 -9.35 -13.83
C GLN A 157 -11.72 -8.13 -13.13
N PHE A 158 -10.90 -7.53 -12.26
CA PHE A 158 -11.27 -6.39 -11.43
C PHE A 158 -10.08 -5.43 -11.35
N PHE A 159 -10.36 -4.21 -10.90
CA PHE A 159 -9.32 -3.29 -10.45
C PHE A 159 -9.68 -2.62 -9.13
N ILE A 160 -8.65 -2.24 -8.38
CA ILE A 160 -8.75 -1.39 -7.20
C ILE A 160 -8.14 -0.03 -7.56
N THR A 161 -8.91 1.03 -7.39
CA THR A 161 -8.48 2.40 -7.68
C THR A 161 -7.46 2.89 -6.65
N THR A 162 -6.43 3.61 -7.11
CA THR A 162 -5.44 4.26 -6.22
C THR A 162 -5.61 5.78 -6.13
N VAL A 163 -6.47 6.35 -6.99
CA VAL A 163 -6.93 7.74 -7.02
C VAL A 163 -8.39 7.80 -7.49
N PRO A 164 -9.11 8.93 -7.36
CA PRO A 164 -10.39 9.12 -8.04
C PRO A 164 -10.25 8.98 -9.57
N THR A 165 -11.15 8.23 -10.20
CA THR A 165 -11.10 7.89 -11.64
C THR A 165 -12.45 8.15 -12.36
N PRO A 166 -13.00 9.37 -12.31
CA PRO A 166 -14.35 9.68 -12.83
C PRO A 166 -14.52 9.44 -14.33
N HIS A 167 -13.43 9.33 -15.11
CA HIS A 167 -13.49 8.99 -16.53
C HIS A 167 -13.95 7.53 -16.80
N LEU A 168 -14.02 6.71 -15.75
CA LEU A 168 -14.55 5.33 -15.75
C LEU A 168 -16.04 5.25 -15.38
N ASP A 169 -16.63 6.36 -14.93
CA ASP A 169 -18.05 6.41 -14.55
C ASP A 169 -18.96 6.05 -15.74
N GLY A 170 -19.97 5.22 -15.47
CA GLY A 170 -20.89 4.72 -16.50
C GLY A 170 -20.30 3.69 -17.46
N LYS A 171 -19.06 3.22 -17.21
CA LYS A 171 -18.37 2.22 -18.05
C LYS A 171 -17.95 0.97 -17.28
N HIS A 172 -17.64 1.11 -15.99
CA HIS A 172 -17.23 0.02 -15.12
C HIS A 172 -18.12 -0.02 -13.88
N VAL A 173 -18.57 -1.22 -13.50
CA VAL A 173 -19.44 -1.42 -12.35
C VAL A 173 -18.60 -1.33 -11.09
N VAL A 174 -18.82 -0.29 -10.28
CA VAL A 174 -18.27 -0.18 -8.91
C VAL A 174 -19.09 -1.07 -7.99
N PHE A 175 -18.46 -2.03 -7.34
CA PHE A 175 -19.15 -3.07 -6.56
C PHE A 175 -18.54 -3.34 -5.18
N GLY A 176 -17.56 -2.55 -4.75
CA GLY A 176 -16.99 -2.67 -3.41
C GLY A 176 -15.99 -1.60 -3.06
N GLN A 177 -15.42 -1.71 -1.86
CA GLN A 177 -14.36 -0.83 -1.37
C GLN A 177 -13.40 -1.55 -0.42
N VAL A 178 -12.17 -1.04 -0.32
CA VAL A 178 -11.18 -1.47 0.68
C VAL A 178 -11.60 -0.99 2.07
N LEU A 179 -11.81 -1.94 2.98
CA LEU A 179 -12.03 -1.72 4.40
C LEU A 179 -10.72 -1.60 5.18
N LYS A 180 -9.80 -2.56 4.96
CA LYS A 180 -8.48 -2.63 5.59
C LYS A 180 -7.40 -2.98 4.55
N GLY A 181 -6.16 -2.58 4.78
CA GLY A 181 -5.04 -2.93 3.91
C GLY A 181 -4.87 -1.97 2.73
N ILE A 182 -5.32 -0.72 2.84
CA ILE A 182 -5.09 0.26 1.76
C ILE A 182 -3.59 0.53 1.53
N GLY A 183 -2.77 0.35 2.56
CA GLY A 183 -1.32 0.41 2.41
C GLY A 183 -0.74 -0.71 1.55
N VAL A 184 -1.35 -1.91 1.58
CA VAL A 184 -0.97 -3.03 0.67
C VAL A 184 -1.29 -2.68 -0.77
N VAL A 185 -2.44 -2.03 -1.02
CA VAL A 185 -2.79 -1.48 -2.34
C VAL A 185 -1.75 -0.43 -2.80
N LYS A 186 -1.33 0.48 -1.92
CA LYS A 186 -0.27 1.47 -2.22
C LYS A 186 1.09 0.82 -2.47
N MET A 187 1.41 -0.29 -1.78
CA MET A 187 2.64 -1.05 -2.05
C MET A 187 2.59 -1.72 -3.42
N LEU A 188 1.46 -2.33 -3.79
CA LEU A 188 1.27 -2.87 -5.13
C LEU A 188 1.40 -1.77 -6.19
N GLU A 189 0.82 -0.60 -5.96
CA GLU A 189 0.93 0.55 -6.87
C GLU A 189 2.38 1.05 -7.06
N SER A 190 3.23 0.90 -6.04
CA SER A 190 4.59 1.44 -6.05
C SER A 190 5.63 0.51 -6.66
N VAL A 191 5.26 -0.74 -7.01
CA VAL A 191 6.18 -1.68 -7.64
C VAL A 191 6.65 -1.19 -9.01
N GLU A 192 7.85 -1.59 -9.40
CA GLU A 192 8.36 -1.31 -10.74
C GLU A 192 7.58 -2.09 -11.79
N THR A 193 7.25 -1.43 -12.89
CA THR A 193 6.49 -2.00 -14.01
C THR A 193 7.20 -1.79 -15.34
N THR A 194 6.95 -2.70 -16.28
CA THR A 194 7.30 -2.57 -17.70
C THR A 194 6.02 -2.71 -18.51
N GLU A 195 5.65 -1.70 -19.29
CA GLU A 195 4.39 -1.68 -20.04
C GLU A 195 3.16 -1.99 -19.16
N ASP A 196 3.07 -1.33 -18.01
CA ASP A 196 2.07 -1.55 -16.95
C ASP A 196 2.14 -2.93 -16.25
N THR A 197 2.97 -3.87 -16.70
CA THR A 197 3.13 -5.18 -16.05
C THR A 197 4.17 -5.12 -14.92
N PRO A 198 3.87 -5.59 -13.70
CA PRO A 198 4.86 -5.67 -12.62
C PRO A 198 6.09 -6.50 -13.01
N ILE A 199 7.29 -5.97 -12.76
CA ILE A 199 8.55 -6.69 -12.99
C ILE A 199 8.66 -7.87 -12.01
N LYS A 200 8.29 -7.62 -10.75
CA LYS A 200 8.24 -8.63 -9.70
C LYS A 200 6.84 -9.24 -9.60
N PRO A 201 6.71 -10.56 -9.41
CA PRO A 201 5.40 -11.20 -9.26
C PRO A 201 4.61 -10.59 -8.10
N CYS A 202 3.39 -10.15 -8.38
CA CYS A 202 2.43 -9.64 -7.39
C CYS A 202 1.20 -10.56 -7.41
N ILE A 203 1.00 -11.36 -6.36
CA ILE A 203 0.06 -12.50 -6.36
C ILE A 203 -0.95 -12.39 -5.22
N VAL A 204 -2.20 -12.76 -5.49
CA VAL A 204 -3.17 -13.11 -4.46
C VAL A 204 -2.80 -14.50 -3.93
N ALA A 205 -1.95 -14.55 -2.89
CA ALA A 205 -1.40 -15.78 -2.35
C ALA A 205 -2.46 -16.63 -1.65
N ASP A 206 -3.40 -15.99 -0.97
CA ASP A 206 -4.62 -16.61 -0.45
C ASP A 206 -5.81 -15.66 -0.54
N CYS A 207 -7.01 -16.22 -0.55
CA CYS A 207 -8.24 -15.43 -0.58
C CYS A 207 -9.41 -16.20 0.03
N GLY A 208 -10.44 -15.46 0.43
CA GLY A 208 -11.64 -16.05 0.99
C GLY A 208 -12.67 -15.02 1.42
N GLU A 209 -13.75 -15.52 1.99
CA GLU A 209 -14.74 -14.70 2.67
C GLU A 209 -14.28 -14.42 4.11
N HIS A 210 -14.42 -13.17 4.54
CA HIS A 210 -14.08 -12.69 5.88
C HIS A 210 -15.36 -12.58 6.72
N LYS A 211 -15.47 -13.40 7.75
CA LYS A 211 -16.67 -13.53 8.59
C LYS A 211 -16.59 -12.67 9.84
N ASP A 212 -17.74 -12.42 10.47
CA ASP A 212 -17.77 -11.78 11.78
C ASP A 212 -16.98 -12.57 12.82
N GLY A 213 -16.11 -11.87 13.54
CA GLY A 213 -15.21 -12.44 14.52
C GLY A 213 -13.89 -12.97 13.96
N ASP A 214 -13.72 -13.03 12.63
CA ASP A 214 -12.42 -13.32 12.05
C ASP A 214 -11.42 -12.19 12.35
N SER A 215 -10.16 -12.55 12.52
CA SER A 215 -9.09 -11.55 12.60
C SER A 215 -9.02 -10.77 11.28
N TRP A 216 -8.91 -9.45 11.39
CA TRP A 216 -8.67 -8.56 10.24
C TRP A 216 -7.35 -8.88 9.51
N GLY A 217 -6.45 -9.65 10.12
CA GLY A 217 -5.13 -9.97 9.54
C GLY A 217 -4.28 -8.74 9.26
N ALA A 218 -4.55 -7.64 9.97
CA ALA A 218 -3.85 -6.37 9.79
C ALA A 218 -2.45 -6.40 10.42
N THR A 219 -2.26 -7.21 11.46
CA THR A 219 -0.98 -7.42 12.15
C THR A 219 -0.12 -8.44 11.40
N PRO A 220 1.22 -8.25 11.35
CA PRO A 220 2.13 -9.22 10.74
C PRO A 220 2.04 -10.59 11.39
N ASP A 221 1.94 -11.64 10.56
CA ASP A 221 2.14 -13.03 10.97
C ASP A 221 3.56 -13.49 10.61
N ASP A 222 4.55 -12.83 11.20
CA ASP A 222 5.99 -13.04 10.98
C ASP A 222 6.68 -13.68 12.19
N GLY A 223 5.90 -14.12 13.18
CA GLY A 223 6.40 -14.73 14.41
C GLY A 223 7.08 -13.76 15.39
N THR A 224 7.07 -12.45 15.12
CA THR A 224 7.75 -11.48 15.99
C THR A 224 6.93 -11.03 17.19
N GLY A 225 5.65 -11.44 17.27
CA GLY A 225 4.70 -10.97 18.28
C GLY A 225 4.30 -9.51 18.10
N ASP A 226 4.45 -8.95 16.90
CA ASP A 226 4.07 -7.57 16.59
C ASP A 226 2.54 -7.45 16.55
N ALA A 227 1.98 -6.74 17.53
CA ALA A 227 0.55 -6.57 17.69
C ALA A 227 -0.03 -5.37 16.93
N HIS A 228 0.78 -4.65 16.16
CA HIS A 228 0.37 -3.43 15.47
C HIS A 228 0.17 -3.70 13.98
N PRO A 229 -0.84 -3.10 13.32
CA PRO A 229 -0.95 -3.17 11.87
C PRO A 229 0.28 -2.66 11.13
N ASP A 230 0.59 -3.22 9.96
CA ASP A 230 1.71 -2.72 9.15
C ASP A 230 1.51 -1.29 8.64
N PHE A 231 0.25 -0.90 8.47
CA PHE A 231 -0.16 0.43 8.05
C PHE A 231 -0.94 1.11 9.18
N PRO A 232 -0.49 2.29 9.63
CA PRO A 232 -1.10 2.97 10.77
C PRO A 232 -2.60 3.26 10.57
N GLU A 233 -3.05 3.51 9.34
CA GLU A 233 -4.46 3.79 9.00
C GLU A 233 -5.40 2.62 9.32
N ASP A 234 -4.87 1.40 9.44
CA ASP A 234 -5.63 0.21 9.80
C ASP A 234 -5.70 -0.01 11.33
N SER A 235 -5.00 0.82 12.12
CA SER A 235 -4.94 0.77 13.57
C SER A 235 -6.08 1.55 14.23
N ASP A 236 -6.50 1.11 15.41
CA ASP A 236 -7.51 1.82 16.23
C ASP A 236 -6.89 2.94 17.10
N ILE A 237 -5.63 3.31 16.86
CA ILE A 237 -4.94 4.38 17.59
C ILE A 237 -5.50 5.73 17.15
N ASP A 238 -5.81 6.59 18.13
CA ASP A 238 -6.00 8.02 17.87
C ASP A 238 -4.63 8.67 17.64
N PHE A 239 -4.33 9.06 16.41
CA PHE A 239 -3.05 9.67 16.05
C PHE A 239 -2.85 11.08 16.61
N LYS A 240 -3.84 11.65 17.31
CA LYS A 240 -3.66 12.86 18.12
C LYS A 240 -3.13 12.56 19.53
N ASP A 241 -3.23 11.32 19.99
CA ASP A 241 -2.60 10.87 21.23
C ASP A 241 -1.13 10.50 20.97
N LEU A 242 -0.27 11.51 21.08
CA LEU A 242 1.16 11.36 20.78
C LEU A 242 1.87 10.41 21.72
N ASP A 243 1.45 10.31 22.98
CA ASP A 243 2.03 9.38 23.94
C ASP A 243 1.75 7.94 23.50
N LYS A 244 0.52 7.66 23.05
CA LYS A 244 0.15 6.35 22.52
C LYS A 244 0.88 6.00 21.23
N VAL A 245 1.04 6.97 20.34
CA VAL A 245 1.75 6.80 19.06
C VAL A 245 3.23 6.54 19.29
N VAL A 246 3.88 7.34 20.13
CA VAL A 246 5.30 7.15 20.49
C VAL A 246 5.50 5.80 21.18
N SER A 247 4.63 5.42 22.12
CA SER A 247 4.69 4.09 22.76
C SER A 247 4.60 2.97 21.74
N THR A 248 3.70 3.09 20.76
CA THR A 248 3.53 2.08 19.69
C THR A 248 4.76 2.02 18.79
N ALA A 249 5.31 3.17 18.40
CA ALA A 249 6.53 3.23 17.60
C ALA A 249 7.73 2.65 18.35
N GLU A 250 7.85 2.89 19.66
CA GLU A 250 8.87 2.30 20.52
C GLU A 250 8.74 0.78 20.62
N ASP A 251 7.51 0.25 20.77
CA ASP A 251 7.26 -1.20 20.79
C ASP A 251 7.72 -1.86 19.48
N VAL A 252 7.32 -1.30 18.33
CA VAL A 252 7.76 -1.78 17.01
C VAL A 252 9.28 -1.64 16.83
N LYS A 253 9.87 -0.50 17.23
CA LYS A 253 11.32 -0.28 17.19
C LYS A 253 12.06 -1.33 18.03
N ASN A 254 11.52 -1.70 19.19
CA ASN A 254 12.12 -2.70 20.07
C ASN A 254 12.12 -4.10 19.44
N ILE A 255 11.08 -4.45 18.67
CA ILE A 255 11.09 -5.65 17.85
C ILE A 255 12.20 -5.56 16.79
N GLY A 256 12.34 -4.42 16.11
CA GLY A 256 13.46 -4.16 15.20
C GLY A 256 14.83 -4.32 15.87
N ASN A 257 14.98 -3.88 17.12
CA ASN A 257 16.21 -4.05 17.90
C ASN A 257 16.50 -5.53 18.19
N VAL A 258 15.48 -6.36 18.40
CA VAL A 258 15.63 -7.82 18.55
C VAL A 258 16.13 -8.44 17.24
N MET A 259 15.53 -8.07 16.10
CA MET A 259 15.97 -8.51 14.76
C MET A 259 17.42 -8.11 14.48
N PHE A 260 17.78 -6.87 14.83
CA PHE A 260 19.15 -6.38 14.71
C PHE A 260 20.13 -7.23 15.54
N LYS A 261 19.79 -7.55 16.80
CA LYS A 261 20.65 -8.42 17.64
C LYS A 261 20.81 -9.82 17.05
N ASN A 262 19.78 -10.33 16.39
CA ASN A 262 19.79 -11.61 15.69
C ASN A 262 20.46 -11.54 14.31
N GLN A 263 21.00 -10.38 13.92
CA GLN A 263 21.65 -10.13 12.63
C GLN A 263 20.72 -10.24 11.42
N ASP A 264 19.40 -10.19 11.64
CA ASP A 264 18.42 -10.04 10.58
C ASP A 264 18.22 -8.55 10.29
N TRP A 265 19.17 -7.99 9.55
CA TRP A 265 19.21 -6.56 9.25
C TRP A 265 18.04 -6.14 8.36
N THR A 266 17.58 -7.01 7.46
CA THR A 266 16.46 -6.73 6.55
C THR A 266 15.15 -6.66 7.33
N ALA A 267 14.87 -7.62 8.19
CA ALA A 267 13.68 -7.59 9.05
C ALA A 267 13.73 -6.40 10.04
N ALA A 268 14.91 -6.09 10.58
CA ALA A 268 15.10 -4.94 11.45
C ALA A 268 14.71 -3.63 10.73
N VAL A 269 15.18 -3.42 9.50
CA VAL A 269 14.81 -2.25 8.67
C VAL A 269 13.30 -2.20 8.43
N LYS A 270 12.65 -3.33 8.13
CA LYS A 270 11.18 -3.38 7.96
C LYS A 270 10.45 -2.85 9.20
N LYS A 271 10.88 -3.25 10.40
CA LYS A 271 10.29 -2.77 11.67
C LYS A 271 10.59 -1.30 11.95
N TYR A 272 11.81 -0.82 11.72
CA TYR A 272 12.10 0.62 11.89
C TYR A 272 11.30 1.50 10.93
N LYS A 273 11.16 1.09 9.65
CA LYS A 273 10.29 1.78 8.69
C LYS A 273 8.83 1.79 9.15
N LYS A 274 8.35 0.70 9.75
CA LYS A 274 7.01 0.64 10.32
C LYS A 274 6.84 1.61 11.49
N ALA A 275 7.77 1.65 12.42
CA ALA A 275 7.74 2.62 13.53
C ALA A 275 7.69 4.07 13.01
N LEU A 276 8.47 4.40 11.97
CA LEU A 276 8.44 5.71 11.33
C LEU A 276 7.06 6.03 10.71
N ARG A 277 6.42 5.09 10.01
CA ARG A 277 5.07 5.30 9.47
C ARG A 277 4.06 5.72 10.55
N TYR A 278 4.14 5.12 11.74
CA TYR A 278 3.27 5.50 12.86
C TYR A 278 3.52 6.94 13.33
N LEU A 279 4.79 7.34 13.44
CA LEU A 279 5.16 8.70 13.82
C LEU A 279 4.73 9.73 12.75
N ASP A 280 4.96 9.43 11.47
CA ASP A 280 4.60 10.31 10.36
C ASP A 280 3.09 10.58 10.30
N MET A 281 2.25 9.60 10.64
CA MET A 281 0.81 9.78 10.68
C MET A 281 0.40 10.87 11.68
N SER A 282 1.01 10.89 12.87
CA SER A 282 0.80 11.97 13.85
C SER A 282 1.45 13.28 13.42
N GLY A 283 2.67 13.24 12.87
CA GLY A 283 3.37 14.43 12.39
C GLY A 283 2.57 15.23 11.34
N ASN A 284 1.80 14.54 10.51
CA ASN A 284 0.92 15.17 9.52
C ASN A 284 -0.37 15.79 10.11
N LEU A 285 -0.74 15.45 11.35
CA LEU A 285 -1.97 15.91 12.00
C LEU A 285 -1.73 16.97 13.07
N VAL A 286 -0.51 17.03 13.62
CA VAL A 286 -0.11 17.96 14.65
C VAL A 286 0.46 19.22 14.02
N GLU A 287 -0.19 20.36 14.26
CA GLU A 287 0.28 21.67 13.80
C GLU A 287 1.25 22.33 14.80
N ASP A 288 1.24 21.90 16.07
CA ASP A 288 2.08 22.47 17.12
C ASP A 288 3.52 21.95 17.05
N GLU A 289 4.49 22.86 16.94
CA GLU A 289 5.90 22.51 16.79
C GLU A 289 6.49 21.80 18.02
N GLU A 290 6.05 22.13 19.23
CA GLU A 290 6.55 21.51 20.46
C GLU A 290 6.02 20.09 20.62
N GLU A 291 4.78 19.85 20.22
CA GLU A 291 4.20 18.52 20.12
C GLU A 291 4.88 17.68 19.03
N HIS A 292 5.18 18.27 17.86
CA HIS A 292 5.92 17.59 16.80
C HIS A 292 7.30 17.09 17.29
N ARG A 293 8.01 17.92 18.08
CA ARG A 293 9.31 17.57 18.68
C ARG A 293 9.26 16.33 19.58
N LYS A 294 8.09 15.95 20.12
CA LYS A 294 7.95 14.72 20.92
C LYS A 294 8.18 13.45 20.09
N LEU A 295 7.96 13.50 18.78
CA LEU A 295 8.11 12.36 17.86
C LEU A 295 9.57 12.15 17.43
N GLU A 296 10.35 13.24 17.39
CA GLU A 296 11.70 13.27 16.82
C GLU A 296 12.70 12.30 17.49
N PRO A 297 12.75 12.11 18.82
CA PRO A 297 13.72 11.22 19.44
C PRO A 297 13.61 9.77 18.95
N THR A 298 12.37 9.27 18.85
CA THR A 298 12.10 7.92 18.34
C THR A 298 12.38 7.84 16.84
N ALA A 299 11.99 8.85 16.06
CA ALA A 299 12.27 8.92 14.63
C ALA A 299 13.79 8.89 14.34
N VAL A 300 14.57 9.77 14.98
CA VAL A 300 16.03 9.81 14.87
C VAL A 300 16.64 8.46 15.27
N SER A 301 16.15 7.82 16.33
CA SER A 301 16.62 6.49 16.73
C SER A 301 16.36 5.44 15.64
N CYS A 302 15.19 5.46 15.00
CA CYS A 302 14.84 4.55 13.91
C CYS A 302 15.73 4.76 12.69
N PHE A 303 15.89 6.01 12.23
CA PHE A 303 16.76 6.37 11.11
C PHE A 303 18.21 5.95 11.34
N LEU A 304 18.73 6.24 12.54
CA LEU A 304 20.06 5.79 12.93
C LEU A 304 20.17 4.27 12.85
N ASN A 305 19.22 3.52 13.43
CA ASN A 305 19.25 2.06 13.42
C ASN A 305 19.14 1.49 12.00
N MET A 306 18.34 2.10 11.11
CA MET A 306 18.29 1.76 9.70
C MET A 306 19.63 1.99 9.00
N ALA A 307 20.27 3.15 9.20
CA ALA A 307 21.60 3.42 8.67
C ALA A 307 22.62 2.34 9.11
N ALA A 308 22.56 1.91 10.38
CA ALA A 308 23.41 0.83 10.88
C ALA A 308 23.15 -0.51 10.17
N CYS A 309 21.89 -0.87 9.93
CA CYS A 309 21.52 -2.07 9.18
C CYS A 309 22.02 -2.00 7.73
N ASN A 310 21.76 -0.88 7.04
CA ASN A 310 22.12 -0.69 5.65
C ASN A 310 23.64 -0.71 5.44
N LEU A 311 24.42 -0.17 6.38
CA LEU A 311 25.88 -0.33 6.39
C LEU A 311 26.32 -1.80 6.52
N LYS A 312 25.60 -2.63 7.32
CA LYS A 312 25.88 -4.08 7.41
C LYS A 312 25.53 -4.82 6.12
N LEU A 313 24.48 -4.37 5.43
CA LEU A 313 24.04 -4.91 4.15
C LEU A 313 24.82 -4.36 2.95
N GLN A 314 25.72 -3.38 3.15
CA GLN A 314 26.44 -2.66 2.09
C GLN A 314 25.52 -1.90 1.12
N LEU A 315 24.32 -1.55 1.60
CA LEU A 315 23.35 -0.70 0.92
C LEU A 315 23.72 0.76 1.20
N TRP A 316 24.76 1.24 0.51
CA TRP A 316 25.39 2.52 0.83
C TRP A 316 24.46 3.71 0.61
N GLN A 317 23.68 3.68 -0.47
CA GLN A 317 22.78 4.79 -0.81
C GLN A 317 21.64 4.91 0.21
N GLU A 318 21.07 3.78 0.61
CA GLU A 318 20.01 3.69 1.62
C GLU A 318 20.53 4.04 3.02
N ALA A 319 21.82 3.77 3.30
CA ALA A 319 22.47 4.22 4.53
C ALA A 319 22.67 5.75 4.54
N LEU A 320 22.99 6.36 3.40
CA LEU A 320 23.08 7.82 3.27
C LEU A 320 21.73 8.48 3.52
N GLU A 321 20.69 8.03 2.81
CA GLU A 321 19.32 8.54 2.96
C GLU A 321 18.87 8.48 4.42
N SER A 322 19.06 7.33 5.08
CA SER A 322 18.72 7.19 6.51
C SER A 322 19.53 8.14 7.41
N CYS A 323 20.78 8.48 7.06
CA CYS A 323 21.55 9.44 7.83
C CYS A 323 21.13 10.89 7.55
N ASP A 324 20.73 11.20 6.32
CA ASP A 324 20.25 12.52 5.91
C ASP A 324 18.96 12.85 6.65
N GLU A 325 17.99 11.94 6.66
CA GLU A 325 16.75 12.07 7.44
C GLU A 325 17.02 12.31 8.94
N ALA A 326 17.96 11.57 9.53
CA ALA A 326 18.36 11.81 10.93
C ALA A 326 19.00 13.19 11.16
N LEU A 327 19.70 13.73 10.16
CA LEU A 327 20.37 15.03 10.23
C LEU A 327 19.44 16.20 9.91
N GLU A 328 18.36 15.96 9.16
CA GLU A 328 17.29 16.94 8.98
C GLU A 328 16.61 17.24 10.31
N LEU A 329 16.34 16.20 11.10
CA LEU A 329 15.77 16.33 12.45
C LEU A 329 16.81 16.83 13.47
N ASN A 330 18.08 16.40 13.37
CA ASN A 330 19.13 16.83 14.28
C ASN A 330 20.48 16.95 13.58
N GLN A 331 20.79 18.17 13.13
CA GLN A 331 21.99 18.48 12.34
C GLN A 331 23.33 18.23 13.06
N GLU A 332 23.29 18.15 14.39
CA GLU A 332 24.47 17.93 15.25
C GLU A 332 24.61 16.47 15.70
N ASN A 333 23.81 15.55 15.12
CA ASN A 333 23.89 14.14 15.47
C ASN A 333 25.19 13.49 14.98
N THR A 334 26.15 13.32 15.90
CA THR A 334 27.47 12.76 15.59
C THR A 334 27.42 11.32 15.09
N LYS A 335 26.44 10.52 15.54
CA LYS A 335 26.26 9.13 15.06
C LYS A 335 25.80 9.11 13.59
N ALA A 336 24.90 10.01 13.20
CA ALA A 336 24.46 10.13 11.81
C ALA A 336 25.61 10.57 10.91
N LEU A 337 26.34 11.64 11.28
CA LEU A 337 27.52 12.09 10.52
C LEU A 337 28.57 10.99 10.37
N PHE A 338 28.86 10.25 11.46
CA PHE A 338 29.82 9.16 11.43
C PHE A 338 29.37 8.03 10.49
N ARG A 339 28.11 7.60 10.56
CA ARG A 339 27.56 6.54 9.70
C ARG A 339 27.46 6.98 8.24
N ARG A 340 27.09 8.24 7.98
CA ARG A 340 27.06 8.83 6.64
C ARG A 340 28.46 8.83 6.01
N ALA A 341 29.48 9.18 6.81
CA ALA A 341 30.87 9.07 6.37
C ALA A 341 31.29 7.64 6.03
N GLN A 342 30.82 6.62 6.76
CA GLN A 342 31.07 5.21 6.42
C GLN A 342 30.41 4.81 5.10
N ALA A 343 29.20 5.28 4.83
CA ALA A 343 28.51 5.04 3.57
C ALA A 343 29.22 5.74 2.38
N TRP A 344 29.66 6.99 2.55
CA TRP A 344 30.48 7.69 1.55
C TRP A 344 31.78 6.94 1.25
N GLN A 345 32.45 6.35 2.25
CA GLN A 345 33.62 5.51 2.02
C GLN A 345 33.29 4.27 1.17
N GLY A 346 32.12 3.65 1.40
CA GLY A 346 31.61 2.54 0.57
C GLY A 346 31.43 2.93 -0.90
N LEU A 347 30.97 4.15 -1.15
CA LEU A 347 30.86 4.76 -2.48
C LEU A 347 32.18 5.35 -3.03
N LYS A 348 33.28 5.25 -2.27
CA LYS A 348 34.60 5.86 -2.59
C LYS A 348 34.58 7.39 -2.69
N GLU A 349 33.58 8.04 -2.12
CA GLU A 349 33.45 9.49 -2.02
C GLU A 349 34.22 10.02 -0.79
N TYR A 350 35.53 9.78 -0.74
CA TYR A 350 36.32 10.00 0.48
C TYR A 350 36.38 11.47 0.94
N ASN A 351 36.28 12.42 0.02
CA ASN A 351 36.24 13.85 0.38
C ASN A 351 34.94 14.20 1.14
N LYS A 352 33.80 13.64 0.74
CA LYS A 352 32.52 13.81 1.44
C LYS A 352 32.59 13.16 2.82
N ALA A 353 33.12 11.94 2.90
CA ALA A 353 33.35 11.25 4.17
C ALA A 353 34.19 12.08 5.15
N LEU A 354 35.28 12.69 4.66
CA LEU A 354 36.14 13.54 5.50
C LEU A 354 35.41 14.82 5.95
N GLY A 355 34.54 15.39 5.11
CA GLY A 355 33.70 16.54 5.47
C GLY A 355 32.78 16.23 6.65
N ASP A 356 32.06 15.11 6.58
CA ASP A 356 31.17 14.66 7.65
C ASP A 356 31.92 14.37 8.95
N LEU A 357 33.07 13.69 8.87
CA LEU A 357 33.86 13.38 10.05
C LEU A 357 34.46 14.63 10.70
N LYS A 358 34.86 15.65 9.92
CA LYS A 358 35.30 16.94 10.46
C LYS A 358 34.18 17.65 11.21
N LYS A 359 32.96 17.65 10.64
CA LYS A 359 31.77 18.19 11.33
C LYS A 359 31.52 17.43 12.64
N ALA A 360 31.57 16.11 12.60
CA ALA A 360 31.37 15.26 13.77
C ALA A 360 32.44 15.49 14.85
N GLN A 361 33.72 15.64 14.46
CA GLN A 361 34.82 15.96 15.37
C GLN A 361 34.66 17.36 15.99
N GLY A 362 34.15 18.33 15.24
CA GLY A 362 33.85 19.66 15.77
C GLY A 362 32.84 19.62 16.92
N ILE A 363 31.88 18.70 16.86
CA ILE A 363 30.85 18.51 17.89
C ILE A 363 31.36 17.62 19.04
N ALA A 364 32.12 16.56 18.73
CA ALA A 364 32.69 15.64 19.71
C ALA A 364 34.22 15.50 19.53
N PRO A 365 35.03 16.47 20.02
CA PRO A 365 36.47 16.53 19.73
C PRO A 365 37.30 15.36 20.29
N GLU A 366 36.83 14.73 21.37
CA GLU A 366 37.54 13.66 22.08
C GLU A 366 37.10 12.25 21.65
N ASP A 367 36.16 12.13 20.71
CA ASP A 367 35.66 10.84 20.28
C ASP A 367 36.73 10.07 19.49
N LYS A 368 37.27 9.03 20.12
CA LYS A 368 38.33 8.19 19.54
C LYS A 368 37.88 7.47 18.27
N ALA A 369 36.61 7.11 18.13
CA ALA A 369 36.10 6.44 16.94
C ALA A 369 36.15 7.40 15.75
N ILE A 370 35.66 8.64 15.92
CA ILE A 370 35.72 9.69 14.89
C ILE A 370 37.16 9.97 14.48
N ILE A 371 38.05 10.21 15.45
CA ILE A 371 39.47 10.51 15.19
C ILE A 371 40.14 9.38 14.40
N ASN A 372 39.91 8.13 14.80
CA ASN A 372 40.52 6.99 14.14
C ASN A 372 39.97 6.78 12.73
N GLU A 373 38.66 6.98 12.53
CA GLU A 373 38.03 6.87 11.22
C GLU A 373 38.52 7.98 10.26
N MET A 374 38.68 9.20 10.75
CA MET A 374 39.28 10.30 9.97
C MET A 374 40.67 9.96 9.45
N LYS A 375 41.52 9.37 10.29
CA LYS A 375 42.87 8.96 9.88
C LYS A 375 42.83 7.91 8.76
N LYS A 376 41.89 6.96 8.83
CA LYS A 376 41.70 5.95 7.77
C LYS A 376 41.28 6.61 6.44
N VAL A 377 40.31 7.52 6.49
CA VAL A 377 39.82 8.23 5.29
C VAL A 377 40.93 9.08 4.68
N GLN A 378 41.71 9.80 5.50
CA GLN A 378 42.85 10.59 5.03
C GLN A 378 43.90 9.73 4.33
N LEU A 379 44.19 8.55 4.87
CA LEU A 379 45.10 7.59 4.22
C LEU A 379 44.55 7.13 2.86
N LYS A 380 43.25 6.84 2.77
CA LYS A 380 42.61 6.46 1.50
C LYS A 380 42.69 7.55 0.43
N ILE A 381 42.44 8.81 0.81
CA ILE A 381 42.58 9.96 -0.10
C ILE A 381 44.02 10.06 -0.61
N GLN A 382 45.02 9.85 0.26
CA GLN A 382 46.42 9.88 -0.12
C GLN A 382 46.77 8.74 -1.08
N GLU A 383 46.30 7.52 -0.81
CA GLU A 383 46.48 6.35 -1.69
C GLU A 383 45.90 6.58 -3.09
N GLU A 384 44.71 7.21 -3.21
CA GLU A 384 44.10 7.54 -4.51
C GLU A 384 44.90 8.57 -5.28
N LYS A 385 45.32 9.66 -4.63
CA LYS A 385 46.18 10.68 -5.25
C LYS A 385 47.48 10.08 -5.77
N GLU A 386 48.08 9.15 -5.04
CA GLU A 386 49.30 8.46 -5.48
C GLU A 386 49.06 7.54 -6.68
N LYS A 387 47.92 6.85 -6.73
CA LYS A 387 47.53 6.04 -7.89
C LYS A 387 47.29 6.91 -9.12
N GLU A 388 46.55 8.00 -8.99
CA GLU A 388 46.31 8.97 -10.08
C GLU A 388 47.62 9.54 -10.62
N LYS A 389 48.54 9.96 -9.74
CA LYS A 389 49.87 10.42 -10.15
C LYS A 389 50.64 9.37 -10.94
N LYS A 390 50.60 8.10 -10.52
CA LYS A 390 51.27 6.99 -11.23
C LYS A 390 50.63 6.70 -12.58
N ILE A 391 49.29 6.80 -12.69
CA ILE A 391 48.57 6.63 -13.96
C ILE A 391 48.94 7.76 -14.92
N TYR A 392 48.89 9.00 -14.45
CA TYR A 392 49.27 10.17 -15.26
C TYR A 392 50.72 10.06 -15.75
N ALA A 393 51.67 9.73 -14.86
CA ALA A 393 53.08 9.55 -15.24
C ALA A 393 53.29 8.48 -16.32
N LYS A 394 52.45 7.43 -16.37
CA LYS A 394 52.49 6.39 -17.41
C LYS A 394 51.80 6.79 -18.72
N MET A 395 50.89 7.76 -18.71
CA MET A 395 50.21 8.23 -19.93
C MET A 395 51.08 9.20 -20.76
N PHE A 396 52.08 9.82 -20.12
CA PHE A 396 52.99 10.79 -20.74
C PHE A 396 54.45 10.31 -20.83
N ALA A 397 54.70 9.02 -20.50
CA ALA A 397 55.96 8.31 -20.73
C ALA A 397 55.76 7.33 -21.86
#